data_AF-A0A8T7BRH7-F1
#
_entry.id   AF-A0A8T7BRH7-F1
#
_cell.length_a   1.000
_cell.length_b   1.000
_cell.length_c   1.000
_cell.angle_alpha   90.00
_cell.angle_beta   90.00
_cell.angle_gamma   90.00
#
_symmetry.space_group_name_H-M   'P 1'
#
loop_
_entity.id
_entity.type
_entity.pdbx_description
1 polymer ?
#
loop_
_entity_poly.entity_id
_entity_poly.type
_entity_poly.pdbx_seq_one_letter_code
_entity_poly.pdbx_strand_id
1 'polypeptide(L)'
;LMIVKGDGSIASADSVIEKPIETILSGPAASVIGANFLSGLNDFIIADIGGTTSDVATVRNGWPYLNEKGAMAGGYRTLVRAIDMQTVGLGGDSEVELDHKGNISLSNNRVVPIALLCHRFPQIIDLLKVSLGNGMGLAKALRFIFLPEGFHKQKLPSGLSAADLAFLDNIDHQPQSFDKIVIRASDRARAERFLDRGLIQVSGLTPSDAAHALKRQSQWSYHGARLGCLMLGRSHGLITWKKQQDDAEVEIDRFAQSIFDAMVGKSTMLMINQLTATQFSAVDPLVSSVSYGNGCLNDLGIQLTPSIPIVAVGGPAAVFYPSVGKRLNVDAVIPDNAEVANAIGAAIGRIKIRKSIEITSVDSGGYHIHHQGIPVFAIDSADALEQARILVTAYVEGRAREMGGGSTEVSIQIERVDLPDMDRTRSLIAATVSAECLSNPVL
;
A
#
# COMPACT_ATOMS: atom_id res chain seq x y z
N LEU A 1 23.87 0.72 -8.75
CA LEU A 1 22.57 1.00 -8.09
C LEU A 1 21.54 0.07 -8.70
N MET A 2 20.79 -0.66 -7.86
CA MET A 2 19.68 -1.50 -8.28
C MET A 2 18.35 -0.84 -7.88
N ILE A 3 17.31 -1.04 -8.68
CA ILE A 3 15.99 -0.45 -8.52
C ILE A 3 14.94 -1.56 -8.61
N VAL A 4 13.98 -1.56 -7.68
CA VAL A 4 12.84 -2.50 -7.70
C VAL A 4 11.85 -2.10 -8.78
N LYS A 5 11.35 -3.07 -9.54
CA LYS A 5 10.29 -2.91 -10.54
C LYS A 5 8.92 -3.32 -9.97
N GLY A 6 7.84 -2.94 -10.65
CA GLY A 6 6.46 -3.26 -10.28
C GLY A 6 6.11 -4.76 -10.29
N ASP A 7 6.94 -5.59 -10.91
CA ASP A 7 6.83 -7.06 -10.91
C ASP A 7 7.56 -7.72 -9.72
N GLY A 8 8.17 -6.91 -8.85
CA GLY A 8 8.97 -7.33 -7.69
C GLY A 8 10.44 -7.59 -8.00
N SER A 9 10.82 -7.71 -9.27
CA SER A 9 12.22 -7.95 -9.60
C SER A 9 13.07 -6.69 -9.55
N ILE A 10 14.38 -6.85 -9.44
CA ILE A 10 15.32 -5.73 -9.48
C ILE A 10 15.97 -5.58 -10.85
N ALA A 11 16.28 -4.34 -11.22
CA ALA A 11 17.02 -3.98 -12.42
C ALA A 11 18.09 -2.95 -12.11
N SER A 12 19.15 -2.89 -12.93
CA SER A 12 20.15 -1.84 -12.83
C SER A 12 19.53 -0.48 -13.17
N ALA A 13 20.06 0.59 -12.58
CA ALA A 13 19.60 1.95 -12.88
C ALA A 13 19.68 2.27 -14.39
N ASP A 14 20.74 1.81 -15.08
CA ASP A 14 20.91 2.00 -16.52
C ASP A 14 19.79 1.33 -17.33
N SER A 15 19.38 0.11 -16.93
CA SER A 15 18.27 -0.58 -17.59
C SER A 15 16.92 0.09 -17.32
N VAL A 16 16.73 0.69 -16.14
CA VAL A 16 15.48 1.38 -15.80
C VAL A 16 15.33 2.68 -16.58
N ILE A 17 16.43 3.37 -16.92
CA ILE A 17 16.39 4.59 -17.74
C ILE A 17 15.75 4.34 -19.12
N GLU A 18 15.94 3.15 -19.70
CA GLU A 18 15.31 2.78 -20.97
C GLU A 18 13.78 2.63 -20.85
N LYS A 19 13.28 2.20 -19.68
CA LYS A 19 11.87 1.88 -19.43
C LYS A 19 11.42 2.26 -18.01
N PRO A 20 11.38 3.56 -17.66
CA PRO A 20 11.09 3.99 -16.29
C PRO A 20 9.67 3.62 -15.84
N ILE A 21 8.74 3.40 -16.76
CA ILE A 21 7.37 2.98 -16.45
C ILE A 21 7.32 1.61 -15.74
N GLU A 22 8.35 0.77 -15.88
CA GLU A 22 8.42 -0.54 -15.19
C GLU A 22 8.60 -0.40 -13.67
N THR A 23 8.91 0.78 -13.14
CA THR A 23 9.03 1.04 -11.69
C THR A 23 7.70 1.43 -11.04
N ILE A 24 6.60 1.44 -11.79
CA ILE A 24 5.28 1.70 -11.23
C ILE A 24 4.94 0.62 -10.19
N LEU A 25 4.41 1.00 -9.02
CA LEU A 25 4.09 0.06 -7.93
C LEU A 25 5.31 -0.72 -7.38
N SER A 26 6.53 -0.22 -7.56
CA SER A 26 7.76 -0.84 -7.04
C SER A 26 7.84 -0.90 -5.52
N GLY A 27 7.34 0.12 -4.82
CA GLY A 27 7.24 0.13 -3.36
C GLY A 27 6.41 -1.06 -2.85
N PRO A 28 5.12 -1.14 -3.20
CA PRO A 28 4.29 -2.27 -2.79
C PRO A 28 4.85 -3.64 -3.20
N ALA A 29 5.45 -3.75 -4.39
CA ALA A 29 6.11 -4.98 -4.82
C ALA A 29 7.28 -5.38 -3.91
N ALA A 30 8.09 -4.41 -3.47
CA ALA A 30 9.12 -4.64 -2.46
C ALA A 30 8.52 -5.07 -1.12
N SER A 31 7.42 -4.46 -0.67
CA SER A 31 6.74 -4.87 0.58
C SER A 31 6.25 -6.31 0.52
N VAL A 32 5.77 -6.79 -0.64
CA VAL A 32 5.39 -8.19 -0.84
C VAL A 32 6.56 -9.14 -0.67
N ILE A 33 7.69 -8.82 -1.29
CA ILE A 33 8.92 -9.62 -1.20
C ILE A 33 9.44 -9.63 0.23
N GLY A 34 9.45 -8.47 0.88
CA GLY A 34 9.81 -8.34 2.29
C GLY A 34 8.91 -9.16 3.20
N ALA A 35 7.59 -9.09 3.00
CA ALA A 35 6.63 -9.86 3.80
C ALA A 35 6.77 -11.38 3.59
N ASN A 36 7.00 -11.84 2.34
CA ASN A 36 7.27 -13.25 2.06
C ASN A 36 8.51 -13.73 2.82
N PHE A 37 9.61 -12.97 2.73
CA PHE A 37 10.86 -13.29 3.41
C PHE A 37 10.72 -13.30 4.93
N LEU A 38 10.07 -12.28 5.49
CA LEU A 38 9.91 -12.11 6.93
C LEU A 38 8.93 -13.13 7.54
N SER A 39 7.86 -13.50 6.81
CA SER A 39 6.87 -14.47 7.30
C SER A 39 7.24 -15.92 7.03
N GLY A 40 8.09 -16.19 6.03
CA GLY A 40 8.40 -17.55 5.57
C GLY A 40 7.22 -18.25 4.85
N LEU A 41 6.14 -17.54 4.55
CA LEU A 41 4.95 -18.08 3.90
C LEU A 41 4.98 -17.83 2.39
N ASN A 42 4.55 -18.82 1.59
CA ASN A 42 4.51 -18.70 0.13
C ASN A 42 3.13 -18.29 -0.42
N ASP A 43 2.06 -18.62 0.29
CA ASP A 43 0.69 -18.30 -0.11
C ASP A 43 0.00 -17.53 1.01
N PHE A 44 -0.28 -16.26 0.78
CA PHE A 44 -0.88 -15.37 1.77
C PHE A 44 -1.50 -14.15 1.10
N ILE A 45 -2.33 -13.41 1.83
CA ILE A 45 -2.71 -12.05 1.46
C ILE A 45 -1.86 -11.08 2.28
N ILE A 46 -1.14 -10.19 1.59
CA ILE A 46 -0.40 -9.13 2.25
C ILE A 46 -1.31 -7.93 2.49
N ALA A 47 -1.12 -7.28 3.63
CA ALA A 47 -1.50 -5.90 3.78
C ALA A 47 -0.34 -5.06 4.31
N ASP A 48 0.13 -4.11 3.50
CA ASP A 48 1.11 -3.11 3.89
C ASP A 48 0.37 -1.82 4.26
N ILE A 49 0.35 -1.50 5.56
CA ILE A 49 -0.30 -0.30 6.07
C ILE A 49 0.76 0.75 6.40
N GLY A 50 0.63 1.91 5.77
CA GLY A 50 1.38 3.11 6.11
C GLY A 50 0.62 4.07 7.01
N GLY A 51 1.17 5.28 7.13
CA GLY A 51 0.46 6.41 7.73
C GLY A 51 -0.75 6.85 6.89
N THR A 52 -0.72 6.70 5.57
CA THR A 52 -1.73 7.29 4.67
C THR A 52 -2.42 6.32 3.75
N THR A 53 -1.75 5.22 3.42
CA THR A 53 -2.18 4.29 2.40
C THR A 53 -2.06 2.88 2.93
N SER A 54 -2.98 2.03 2.48
CA SER A 54 -2.93 0.60 2.69
C SER A 54 -2.93 -0.07 1.33
N ASP A 55 -1.95 -0.94 1.16
CA ASP A 55 -1.72 -1.72 -0.05
C ASP A 55 -2.01 -3.18 0.26
N VAL A 56 -2.92 -3.80 -0.49
CA VAL A 56 -3.31 -5.20 -0.29
C VAL A 56 -3.15 -5.97 -1.59
N ALA A 57 -2.52 -7.14 -1.51
CA ALA A 57 -2.27 -8.00 -2.66
C ALA A 57 -2.30 -9.49 -2.26
N THR A 58 -2.59 -10.35 -3.22
CA THR A 58 -2.52 -11.81 -3.01
C THR A 58 -1.17 -12.32 -3.50
N VAL A 59 -0.53 -13.14 -2.68
CA VAL A 59 0.77 -13.77 -2.96
C VAL A 59 0.55 -15.25 -3.19
N ARG A 60 1.20 -15.78 -4.22
CA ARG A 60 1.16 -17.20 -4.59
C ARG A 60 2.56 -17.70 -4.89
N ASN A 61 2.93 -18.85 -4.36
CA ASN A 61 4.27 -19.45 -4.55
C ASN A 61 5.42 -18.46 -4.24
N GLY A 62 5.25 -17.60 -3.24
CA GLY A 62 6.24 -16.63 -2.80
C GLY A 62 6.46 -15.43 -3.74
N TRP A 63 5.64 -15.28 -4.78
CA TRP A 63 5.71 -14.14 -5.70
C TRP A 63 4.39 -13.37 -5.76
N PRO A 64 4.43 -12.03 -5.94
CA PRO A 64 3.22 -11.26 -6.20
C PRO A 64 2.47 -11.80 -7.42
N TYR A 65 1.15 -11.93 -7.30
CA TYR A 65 0.30 -12.16 -8.46
C TYR A 65 0.38 -10.96 -9.41
N LEU A 66 0.64 -11.19 -10.69
CA LEU A 66 0.79 -10.14 -11.68
C LEU A 66 -0.50 -9.97 -12.48
N ASN A 67 -0.93 -8.72 -12.68
CA ASN A 67 -2.09 -8.44 -13.51
C ASN A 67 -1.71 -8.50 -15.00
N GLU A 68 -2.17 -9.54 -15.71
CA GLU A 68 -1.89 -9.70 -17.15
C GLU A 68 -2.51 -8.60 -18.02
N LYS A 69 -3.59 -7.98 -17.55
CA LYS A 69 -4.23 -6.84 -18.21
C LYS A 69 -3.47 -5.52 -17.98
N GLY A 70 -2.37 -5.56 -17.23
CA GLY A 70 -1.48 -4.44 -16.94
C GLY A 70 -1.97 -3.48 -15.84
N ALA A 71 -1.05 -2.64 -15.37
CA ALA A 71 -1.22 -1.75 -14.22
C ALA A 71 -2.13 -0.55 -14.52
N MET A 72 -2.87 -0.07 -13.52
CA MET A 72 -3.65 1.17 -13.60
C MET A 72 -2.79 2.36 -13.13
N ALA A 73 -2.67 3.40 -13.95
CA ALA A 73 -1.91 4.60 -13.66
C ALA A 73 -2.72 5.85 -14.04
N GLY A 74 -3.05 6.71 -13.07
CA GLY A 74 -3.81 7.95 -13.34
C GLY A 74 -5.17 7.73 -14.01
N GLY A 75 -5.83 6.59 -13.74
CA GLY A 75 -7.11 6.22 -14.38
C GLY A 75 -6.97 5.51 -15.74
N TYR A 76 -5.75 5.32 -16.25
CA TYR A 76 -5.48 4.63 -17.52
C TYR A 76 -4.85 3.26 -17.29
N ARG A 77 -5.29 2.26 -18.05
CA ARG A 77 -4.71 0.92 -18.03
C ARG A 77 -3.49 0.87 -18.94
N THR A 78 -2.33 0.59 -18.36
CA THR A 78 -1.06 0.42 -19.07
C THR A 78 -0.89 -1.01 -19.57
N LEU A 79 0.04 -1.25 -20.50
CA LEU A 79 0.45 -2.60 -20.92
C LEU A 79 1.58 -3.18 -20.05
N VAL A 80 1.95 -2.49 -18.97
CA VAL A 80 3.03 -2.92 -18.07
C VAL A 80 2.46 -3.93 -17.08
N ARG A 81 3.02 -5.14 -17.09
CA ARG A 81 2.73 -6.16 -16.08
C ARG A 81 3.27 -5.68 -14.75
N ALA A 82 2.39 -5.51 -13.77
CA ALA A 82 2.76 -5.17 -12.41
C ALA A 82 1.94 -6.01 -11.44
N ILE A 83 2.33 -5.95 -10.17
CA ILE A 83 1.59 -6.56 -9.08
C ILE A 83 0.11 -6.18 -9.15
N ASP A 84 -0.76 -7.19 -9.03
CA ASP A 84 -2.19 -7.00 -8.86
C ASP A 84 -2.47 -6.66 -7.40
N MET A 85 -2.63 -5.37 -7.16
CA MET A 85 -2.78 -4.81 -5.83
C MET A 85 -3.89 -3.77 -5.78
N GLN A 86 -4.51 -3.66 -4.62
CA GLN A 86 -5.44 -2.60 -4.31
C GLN A 86 -4.79 -1.63 -3.31
N THR A 87 -4.53 -0.40 -3.76
CA THR A 87 -4.12 0.72 -2.92
C THR A 87 -5.35 1.55 -2.54
N VAL A 88 -5.51 1.85 -1.26
CA VAL A 88 -6.51 2.81 -0.77
C VAL A 88 -5.86 3.86 0.12
N GLY A 89 -6.40 5.08 0.08
CA GLY A 89 -6.01 6.20 0.95
C GLY A 89 -6.50 6.00 2.39
N LEU A 90 -6.05 4.93 3.02
CA LEU A 90 -6.40 4.55 4.37
C LEU A 90 -5.12 4.21 5.11
N GLY A 91 -4.82 4.89 6.21
CA GLY A 91 -3.67 4.58 7.05
C GLY A 91 -3.88 5.03 8.48
N GLY A 92 -2.86 4.82 9.33
CA GLY A 92 -2.93 5.23 10.74
C GLY A 92 -3.13 6.75 10.94
N ASP A 93 -2.68 7.54 9.98
CA ASP A 93 -2.66 9.01 10.01
C ASP A 93 -3.69 9.64 9.05
N SER A 94 -4.63 8.83 8.54
CA SER A 94 -5.83 9.34 7.86
C SER A 94 -6.61 10.23 8.80
N GLU A 95 -7.05 11.38 8.31
CA GLU A 95 -7.82 12.32 9.12
C GLU A 95 -9.22 11.79 9.46
N VAL A 96 -9.57 11.91 10.75
CA VAL A 96 -10.91 11.63 11.25
C VAL A 96 -11.83 12.81 10.96
N GLU A 97 -12.89 12.53 10.21
CA GLU A 97 -13.97 13.47 9.95
C GLU A 97 -15.25 12.96 10.64
N LEU A 98 -16.05 13.91 11.12
CA LEU A 98 -17.35 13.64 11.73
C LEU A 98 -18.41 14.41 10.97
N ASP A 99 -19.48 13.71 10.59
CA ASP A 99 -20.66 14.37 10.04
C ASP A 99 -21.49 15.06 11.15
N HIS A 100 -22.57 15.74 10.74
CA HIS A 100 -23.50 16.42 11.65
C HIS A 100 -24.25 15.47 12.60
N LYS A 101 -24.26 14.17 12.33
CA LYS A 101 -24.84 13.11 13.18
C LYS A 101 -23.79 12.43 14.06
N GLY A 102 -22.52 12.78 13.93
CA GLY A 102 -21.40 12.18 14.65
C GLY A 102 -20.92 10.86 14.04
N ASN A 103 -21.29 10.54 12.80
CA ASN A 103 -20.74 9.37 12.11
C ASN A 103 -19.29 9.64 11.72
N ILE A 104 -18.43 8.65 11.96
CA ILE A 104 -16.99 8.72 11.68
C ILE A 104 -16.72 8.32 10.22
N SER A 105 -16.00 9.18 9.50
CA SER A 105 -15.35 8.86 8.24
C SER A 105 -13.84 9.09 8.36
N LEU A 106 -13.08 8.33 7.58
CA LEU A 106 -11.63 8.49 7.44
C LEU A 106 -11.39 9.06 6.04
N SER A 107 -10.77 10.23 5.98
CA SER A 107 -10.44 10.90 4.72
C SER A 107 -9.13 10.37 4.14
N ASN A 108 -8.91 10.65 2.86
CA ASN A 108 -7.65 10.30 2.18
C ASN A 108 -6.52 11.28 2.51
N ASN A 109 -6.80 12.36 3.24
CA ASN A 109 -5.81 13.39 3.55
C ASN A 109 -4.92 12.93 4.71
N ARG A 110 -3.62 13.15 4.55
CA ARG A 110 -2.65 12.98 5.61
C ARG A 110 -2.67 14.18 6.54
N VAL A 111 -2.86 13.94 7.82
CA VAL A 111 -2.60 14.94 8.86
C VAL A 111 -1.60 14.39 9.87
N VAL A 112 -0.91 15.27 10.57
CA VAL A 112 -0.03 14.88 11.67
C VAL A 112 -0.89 14.55 12.89
N PRO A 113 -0.81 13.34 13.45
CA PRO A 113 -1.57 12.95 14.64
C PRO A 113 -1.30 13.89 15.82
N ILE A 114 -2.32 14.20 16.61
CA ILE A 114 -2.19 15.09 17.78
C ILE A 114 -1.20 14.54 18.81
N ALA A 115 -1.17 13.23 19.00
CA ALA A 115 -0.23 12.52 19.85
C ALA A 115 1.22 12.76 19.41
N LEU A 116 1.49 12.68 18.10
CA LEU A 116 2.82 12.93 17.52
C LEU A 116 3.18 14.41 17.64
N LEU A 117 2.24 15.31 17.33
CA LEU A 117 2.43 16.75 17.47
C LEU A 117 2.82 17.12 18.90
N CYS A 118 2.07 16.64 19.89
CA CYS A 118 2.31 16.93 21.30
C CYS A 118 3.56 16.23 21.85
N HIS A 119 3.97 15.11 21.25
CA HIS A 119 5.25 14.48 21.57
C HIS A 119 6.42 15.35 21.10
N ARG A 120 6.35 15.88 19.87
CA ARG A 120 7.39 16.76 19.29
C ARG A 120 7.41 18.15 19.89
N PHE A 121 6.23 18.68 20.25
CA PHE A 121 6.03 20.03 20.76
C PHE A 121 5.16 19.99 22.03
N PRO A 122 5.74 19.65 23.20
CA PRO A 122 4.99 19.48 24.45
C PRO A 122 4.17 20.71 24.86
N GLN A 123 4.59 21.93 24.49
CA GLN A 123 3.88 23.17 24.75
C GLN A 123 2.47 23.21 24.12
N ILE A 124 2.22 22.41 23.09
CA ILE A 124 0.90 22.32 22.44
C ILE A 124 -0.14 21.77 23.41
N ILE A 125 0.25 20.89 24.35
CA ILE A 125 -0.66 20.33 25.36
C ILE A 125 -1.33 21.45 26.17
N ASP A 126 -0.56 22.44 26.60
CA ASP A 126 -1.10 23.53 27.43
C ASP A 126 -1.97 24.48 26.60
N LEU A 127 -1.63 24.70 25.32
CA LEU A 127 -2.50 25.43 24.39
C LEU A 127 -3.84 24.72 24.19
N LEU A 128 -3.84 23.39 24.03
CA LEU A 128 -5.05 22.59 23.89
C LEU A 128 -5.91 22.64 25.17
N LYS A 129 -5.30 22.59 26.37
CA LYS A 129 -6.02 22.74 27.64
C LYS A 129 -6.69 24.12 27.75
N VAL A 130 -6.00 25.19 27.35
CA VAL A 130 -6.57 26.54 27.32
C VAL A 130 -7.76 26.61 26.37
N SER A 131 -7.61 26.08 25.15
CA SER A 131 -8.72 26.01 24.18
C SER A 131 -9.90 25.19 24.69
N LEU A 132 -9.64 24.06 25.36
CA LEU A 132 -10.67 23.24 25.98
C LEU A 132 -11.45 24.01 27.06
N GLY A 133 -10.76 24.82 27.88
CA GLY A 133 -11.38 25.69 28.89
C GLY A 133 -12.30 26.77 28.29
N ASN A 134 -11.97 27.29 27.10
CA ASN A 134 -12.80 28.27 26.40
C ASN A 134 -14.07 27.66 25.79
N GLY A 135 -14.07 26.36 25.50
CA GLY A 135 -15.23 25.59 25.02
C GLY A 135 -15.71 25.85 23.59
N MET A 136 -15.27 26.93 22.95
CA MET A 136 -15.63 27.27 21.56
C MET A 136 -14.56 26.83 20.55
N GLY A 137 -15.00 26.34 19.39
CA GLY A 137 -14.10 26.05 18.26
C GLY A 137 -13.13 24.88 18.49
N LEU A 138 -13.47 23.92 19.35
CA LEU A 138 -12.55 22.85 19.77
C LEU A 138 -11.98 22.02 18.61
N ALA A 139 -12.80 21.65 17.61
CA ALA A 139 -12.32 20.94 16.43
C ALA A 139 -11.24 21.75 15.66
N LYS A 140 -11.44 23.07 15.53
CA LYS A 140 -10.48 23.96 14.87
C LYS A 140 -9.21 24.15 15.69
N ALA A 141 -9.32 24.12 17.02
CA ALA A 141 -8.17 24.24 17.91
C ALA A 141 -7.21 23.04 17.82
N LEU A 142 -7.62 21.92 17.22
CA LEU A 142 -6.74 20.78 16.92
C LEU A 142 -5.92 20.97 15.63
N ARG A 143 -6.16 22.04 14.86
CA ARG A 143 -5.49 22.32 13.59
C ARG A 143 -4.30 23.25 13.79
N PHE A 144 -3.11 22.71 13.59
CA PHE A 144 -1.86 23.45 13.51
C PHE A 144 -1.24 23.29 12.13
N ILE A 145 -0.61 24.34 11.62
CA ILE A 145 0.13 24.37 10.35
C ILE A 145 1.61 24.62 10.64
N PHE A 146 2.49 23.88 9.97
CA PHE A 146 3.94 24.01 10.11
C PHE A 146 4.68 23.40 8.92
N LEU A 147 5.98 23.70 8.80
CA LEU A 147 6.86 23.13 7.80
C LEU A 147 7.29 21.70 8.19
N PRO A 148 7.39 20.78 7.21
CA PRO A 148 7.94 19.45 7.46
C PRO A 148 9.36 19.49 8.02
N GLU A 149 9.72 18.44 8.73
CA GLU A 149 11.08 18.22 9.22
C GLU A 149 12.07 18.12 8.04
N GLY A 150 13.20 18.81 8.12
CA GLY A 150 14.18 18.86 7.03
C GLY A 150 13.76 19.69 5.80
N PHE A 151 12.61 20.37 5.84
CA PHE A 151 12.20 21.24 4.75
C PHE A 151 13.06 22.51 4.69
N HIS A 152 13.62 22.81 3.52
CA HIS A 152 14.44 24.00 3.29
C HIS A 152 13.77 24.92 2.27
N LYS A 153 13.35 26.12 2.73
CA LYS A 153 12.74 27.17 1.87
C LYS A 153 13.61 27.61 0.69
N GLN A 154 14.91 27.29 0.66
CA GLN A 154 15.77 27.58 -0.49
C GLN A 154 15.62 26.57 -1.65
N LYS A 155 15.03 25.39 -1.41
CA LYS A 155 14.85 24.32 -2.41
C LYS A 155 13.37 24.17 -2.77
N LEU A 156 12.75 25.26 -3.20
CA LEU A 156 11.34 25.23 -3.59
C LEU A 156 11.16 24.71 -5.01
N PRO A 157 10.09 23.93 -5.27
CA PRO A 157 9.77 23.50 -6.61
C PRO A 157 9.37 24.69 -7.49
N SER A 158 9.67 24.60 -8.79
CA SER A 158 9.26 25.60 -9.78
C SER A 158 7.74 25.73 -9.87
N GLY A 159 7.25 26.89 -10.31
CA GLY A 159 5.81 27.14 -10.55
C GLY A 159 5.03 27.66 -9.34
N LEU A 160 5.69 28.14 -8.29
CA LEU A 160 5.04 28.88 -7.20
C LEU A 160 4.94 30.37 -7.57
N SER A 161 3.75 30.97 -7.39
CA SER A 161 3.55 32.42 -7.60
C SER A 161 4.16 33.25 -6.46
N ALA A 162 4.31 34.57 -6.65
CA ALA A 162 4.77 35.46 -5.58
C ALA A 162 3.85 35.39 -4.33
N ALA A 163 2.54 35.22 -4.53
CA ALA A 163 1.59 35.05 -3.43
C ALA A 163 1.75 33.71 -2.70
N ASP A 164 2.16 32.66 -3.42
CA ASP A 164 2.42 31.33 -2.85
C ASP A 164 3.67 31.35 -1.96
N LEU A 165 4.72 32.04 -2.43
CA LEU A 165 5.95 32.25 -1.65
C LEU A 165 5.67 33.08 -0.40
N ALA A 166 4.93 34.19 -0.52
CA ALA A 166 4.56 35.02 0.61
C ALA A 166 3.71 34.27 1.65
N PHE A 167 2.80 33.39 1.21
CA PHE A 167 2.03 32.55 2.12
C PHE A 167 2.92 31.53 2.85
N LEU A 168 3.82 30.86 2.12
CA LEU A 168 4.75 29.87 2.70
C LEU A 168 5.76 30.52 3.67
N ASP A 169 6.16 31.76 3.41
CA ASP A 169 7.07 32.50 4.28
C ASP A 169 6.50 32.75 5.68
N ASN A 170 5.17 32.85 5.80
CA ASN A 170 4.47 33.02 7.08
C ASN A 170 4.35 31.72 7.91
N ILE A 171 4.78 30.58 7.36
CA ILE A 171 4.70 29.27 8.03
C ILE A 171 6.08 28.89 8.56
N ASP A 172 6.13 28.54 9.84
CA ASP A 172 7.36 28.16 10.54
C ASP A 172 7.47 26.64 10.78
N HIS A 173 8.65 26.19 11.21
CA HIS A 173 8.83 24.82 11.71
C HIS A 173 8.14 24.59 13.06
N GLN A 174 7.84 25.66 13.81
CA GLN A 174 7.04 25.57 15.03
C GLN A 174 5.55 25.56 14.67
N PRO A 175 4.71 24.71 15.30
CA PRO A 175 3.29 24.65 15.01
C PRO A 175 2.58 25.97 15.32
N GLN A 176 1.92 26.53 14.31
CA GLN A 176 1.08 27.72 14.42
C GLN A 176 -0.39 27.34 14.27
N SER A 177 -1.30 28.04 14.95
CA SER A 177 -2.74 27.77 14.79
C SER A 177 -3.19 28.00 13.35
N PHE A 178 -3.88 27.03 12.76
CA PHE A 178 -4.30 27.06 11.35
C PHE A 178 -5.10 28.31 11.01
N ASP A 179 -6.09 28.67 11.84
CA ASP A 179 -6.97 29.83 11.61
C ASP A 179 -6.25 31.18 11.72
N LYS A 180 -5.03 31.23 12.30
CA LYS A 180 -4.22 32.46 12.34
C LYS A 180 -3.47 32.70 11.04
N ILE A 181 -3.16 31.64 10.30
CA ILE A 181 -2.42 31.69 9.04
C ILE A 181 -3.39 31.65 7.84
N VAL A 182 -4.42 30.80 7.92
CA VAL A 182 -5.39 30.56 6.86
C VAL A 182 -6.65 31.38 7.14
N ILE A 183 -6.65 32.63 6.68
CA ILE A 183 -7.71 33.61 6.95
C ILE A 183 -8.69 33.68 5.78
N ARG A 184 -8.19 33.66 4.54
CA ARG A 184 -8.98 33.84 3.32
C ARG A 184 -9.27 32.51 2.64
N ALA A 185 -10.33 32.45 1.83
CA ALA A 185 -10.63 31.27 1.02
C ALA A 185 -9.46 30.90 0.07
N SER A 186 -8.72 31.89 -0.44
CA SER A 186 -7.53 31.64 -1.26
C SER A 186 -6.37 31.05 -0.46
N ASP A 187 -6.23 31.37 0.82
CA ASP A 187 -5.21 30.77 1.69
C ASP A 187 -5.52 29.31 1.96
N ARG A 188 -6.80 28.97 2.10
CA ARG A 188 -7.25 27.58 2.25
C ARG A 188 -6.91 26.74 1.03
N ALA A 189 -7.24 27.23 -0.16
CA ALA A 189 -6.89 26.54 -1.40
C ALA A 189 -5.37 26.39 -1.58
N ARG A 190 -4.56 27.37 -1.12
CA ARG A 190 -3.10 27.25 -1.09
C ARG A 190 -2.63 26.18 -0.11
N ALA A 191 -3.16 26.17 1.11
CA ALA A 191 -2.81 25.21 2.14
C ALA A 191 -3.13 23.78 1.71
N GLU A 192 -4.33 23.53 1.16
CA GLU A 192 -4.72 22.22 0.61
C GLU A 192 -3.73 21.77 -0.47
N ARG A 193 -3.45 22.62 -1.46
CA ARG A 193 -2.48 22.31 -2.52
C ARG A 193 -1.05 22.11 -2.01
N PHE A 194 -0.64 22.83 -0.96
CA PHE A 194 0.69 22.68 -0.37
C PHE A 194 0.81 21.42 0.46
N LEU A 195 -0.25 21.03 1.16
CA LEU A 195 -0.34 19.77 1.87
C LEU A 195 -0.21 18.59 0.90
N ASP A 196 -0.96 18.62 -0.22
CA ASP A 196 -0.89 17.61 -1.28
C ASP A 196 0.52 17.47 -1.89
N ARG A 197 1.26 18.58 -1.95
CA ARG A 197 2.65 18.63 -2.45
C ARG A 197 3.70 18.37 -1.37
N GLY A 198 3.30 18.13 -0.12
CA GLY A 198 4.20 17.91 1.01
C GLY A 198 5.05 19.13 1.38
N LEU A 199 4.64 20.35 1.01
CA LEU A 199 5.34 21.59 1.34
C LEU A 199 5.03 22.08 2.77
N ILE A 200 3.90 21.66 3.32
CA ILE A 200 3.45 21.96 4.67
C ILE A 200 2.90 20.69 5.32
N GLN A 201 2.75 20.72 6.64
CA GLN A 201 2.00 19.73 7.40
C GLN A 201 0.87 20.42 8.15
N VAL A 202 -0.23 19.70 8.31
CA VAL A 202 -1.37 20.11 9.12
C VAL A 202 -1.67 19.02 10.13
N SER A 203 -2.01 19.38 11.37
CA SER A 203 -2.41 18.41 12.40
C SER A 203 -3.91 18.16 12.43
N GLY A 204 -4.29 16.97 12.89
CA GLY A 204 -5.68 16.56 13.07
C GLY A 204 -5.77 15.25 13.85
N LEU A 205 -6.98 14.89 14.26
CA LEU A 205 -7.21 13.62 14.94
C LEU A 205 -7.14 12.46 13.94
N THR A 206 -6.45 11.38 14.29
CA THR A 206 -6.28 10.20 13.41
C THR A 206 -6.56 8.88 14.15
N PRO A 207 -6.68 7.74 13.43
CA PRO A 207 -6.67 6.41 14.05
C PRO A 207 -5.45 6.14 14.94
N SER A 208 -4.28 6.69 14.61
CA SER A 208 -3.10 6.60 15.47
C SER A 208 -3.32 7.28 16.82
N ASP A 209 -4.02 8.42 16.87
CA ASP A 209 -4.41 9.06 18.13
C ASP A 209 -5.36 8.17 18.93
N ALA A 210 -6.38 7.59 18.28
CA ALA A 210 -7.29 6.67 18.94
C ALA A 210 -6.56 5.47 19.54
N ALA A 211 -5.60 4.88 18.82
CA ALA A 211 -4.78 3.78 19.33
C ALA A 211 -3.90 4.19 20.51
N HIS A 212 -3.33 5.40 20.53
CA HIS A 212 -2.62 5.92 21.71
C HIS A 212 -3.57 6.16 22.89
N ALA A 213 -4.73 6.77 22.66
CA ALA A 213 -5.73 7.02 23.69
C ALA A 213 -6.22 5.73 24.36
N LEU A 214 -6.32 4.64 23.59
CA LEU A 214 -6.67 3.28 24.04
C LEU A 214 -5.48 2.48 24.58
N LYS A 215 -4.27 3.07 24.64
CA LYS A 215 -3.04 2.39 25.07
C LYS A 215 -2.68 1.14 24.25
N ARG A 216 -3.12 1.07 22.99
CA ARG A 216 -2.74 0.02 22.04
C ARG A 216 -1.35 0.26 21.46
N GLN A 217 -0.82 1.47 21.62
CA GLN A 217 0.53 1.88 21.28
C GLN A 217 0.96 3.04 22.19
N SER A 218 2.26 3.31 22.31
CA SER A 218 2.82 4.16 23.38
C SER A 218 3.99 5.05 22.98
N GLN A 219 4.35 5.08 21.69
CA GLN A 219 5.51 5.82 21.18
C GLN A 219 5.32 7.35 21.20
N TRP A 220 4.08 7.85 21.21
CA TRP A 220 3.76 9.27 21.22
C TRP A 220 2.93 9.69 22.45
N SER A 221 2.56 10.98 22.50
CA SER A 221 1.91 11.56 23.68
C SER A 221 0.50 11.01 23.92
N TYR A 222 0.38 10.14 24.93
CA TYR A 222 -0.91 9.66 25.45
C TYR A 222 -1.84 10.81 25.82
N HIS A 223 -1.33 11.82 26.52
CA HIS A 223 -2.13 12.97 26.95
C HIS A 223 -2.60 13.83 25.75
N GLY A 224 -1.75 14.00 24.74
CA GLY A 224 -2.13 14.68 23.49
C GLY A 224 -3.26 13.94 22.77
N ALA A 225 -3.14 12.61 22.64
CA ALA A 225 -4.18 11.76 22.04
C ALA A 225 -5.53 11.92 22.75
N ARG A 226 -5.55 11.82 24.08
CA ARG A 226 -6.78 11.98 24.88
C ARG A 226 -7.40 13.36 24.75
N LEU A 227 -6.59 14.42 24.77
CA LEU A 227 -7.08 15.79 24.54
C LEU A 227 -7.70 15.92 23.15
N GLY A 228 -7.07 15.36 22.13
CA GLY A 228 -7.61 15.30 20.77
C GLY A 228 -8.99 14.65 20.71
N CYS A 229 -9.11 13.44 21.26
CA CYS A 229 -10.39 12.71 21.33
C CYS A 229 -11.44 13.51 22.11
N LEU A 230 -11.07 14.07 23.26
CA LEU A 230 -11.97 14.87 24.10
C LEU A 230 -12.49 16.11 23.38
N MET A 231 -11.60 16.87 22.74
CA MET A 231 -11.95 18.12 22.06
C MET A 231 -12.83 17.88 20.85
N LEU A 232 -12.51 16.89 20.01
CA LEU A 232 -13.33 16.55 18.85
C LEU A 232 -14.65 15.90 19.25
N GLY A 233 -14.64 15.00 20.24
CA GLY A 233 -15.86 14.38 20.76
C GLY A 233 -16.83 15.41 21.35
N ARG A 234 -16.32 16.42 22.08
CA ARG A 234 -17.14 17.51 22.62
C ARG A 234 -17.67 18.45 21.54
N SER A 235 -16.91 18.74 20.48
CA SER A 235 -17.40 19.62 19.41
C SER A 235 -18.56 19.03 18.61
N HIS A 236 -18.74 17.71 18.64
CA HIS A 236 -19.84 16.99 17.98
C HIS A 236 -20.86 16.39 18.95
N GLY A 237 -20.79 16.73 20.25
CA GLY A 237 -21.74 16.26 21.26
C GLY A 237 -21.65 14.77 21.60
N LEU A 238 -20.57 14.08 21.19
CA LEU A 238 -20.31 12.67 21.48
C LEU A 238 -19.72 12.45 22.89
N ILE A 239 -19.12 13.50 23.46
CA ILE A 239 -18.59 13.52 24.83
C ILE A 239 -19.23 14.68 25.59
N THR A 240 -19.70 14.40 26.80
CA THR A 240 -20.45 15.34 27.62
C THR A 240 -19.55 16.35 28.35
N TRP A 241 -20.14 17.48 28.75
CA TRP A 241 -19.49 18.54 29.51
C TRP A 241 -19.68 18.43 31.02
N LYS A 242 -20.67 17.66 31.48
CA LYS A 242 -21.29 17.81 32.81
C LYS A 242 -20.97 16.71 33.83
N LYS A 243 -19.98 15.84 33.59
CA LYS A 243 -19.72 14.70 34.47
C LYS A 243 -18.41 14.81 35.25
N GLN A 244 -18.29 13.98 36.30
CA GLN A 244 -17.05 13.77 37.05
C GLN A 244 -15.95 13.24 36.11
N GLN A 245 -14.69 13.39 36.51
CA GLN A 245 -13.54 13.09 35.66
C GLN A 245 -13.56 11.64 35.13
N ASP A 246 -13.96 10.67 35.95
CA ASP A 246 -13.99 9.25 35.59
C ASP A 246 -14.99 8.94 34.47
N ASP A 247 -16.13 9.63 34.42
CA ASP A 247 -17.12 9.43 33.37
C ASP A 247 -16.66 9.95 31.99
N ALA A 248 -15.89 11.05 32.00
CA ALA A 248 -15.32 11.61 30.78
C ALA A 248 -14.28 10.66 30.18
N GLU A 249 -13.52 9.96 31.02
CA GLU A 249 -12.52 9.01 30.57
C GLU A 249 -13.15 7.82 29.81
N VAL A 250 -14.29 7.32 30.30
CA VAL A 250 -15.07 6.25 29.64
C VAL A 250 -15.65 6.72 28.30
N GLU A 251 -16.13 7.95 28.22
CA GLU A 251 -16.65 8.52 26.96
C GLU A 251 -15.53 8.75 25.93
N ILE A 252 -14.35 9.20 26.38
CA ILE A 252 -13.15 9.29 25.53
C ILE A 252 -12.77 7.91 24.99
N ASP A 253 -12.72 6.88 25.86
CA ASP A 253 -12.34 5.53 25.44
C ASP A 253 -13.35 4.96 24.44
N ARG A 254 -14.65 5.17 24.64
CA ARG A 254 -15.69 4.77 23.68
C ARG A 254 -15.54 5.46 22.32
N PHE A 255 -15.27 6.77 22.34
CA PHE A 255 -15.09 7.55 21.11
C PHE A 255 -13.81 7.11 20.36
N ALA A 256 -12.69 6.97 21.08
CA ALA A 256 -11.45 6.43 20.52
C ALA A 256 -11.66 5.02 19.96
N GLN A 257 -12.39 4.15 20.67
CA GLN A 257 -12.74 2.80 20.21
C GLN A 257 -13.52 2.85 18.89
N SER A 258 -14.45 3.79 18.75
CA SER A 258 -15.24 3.95 17.51
C SER A 258 -14.38 4.38 16.32
N ILE A 259 -13.39 5.27 16.53
CA ILE A 259 -12.41 5.65 15.50
C ILE A 259 -11.54 4.44 15.12
N PHE A 260 -11.04 3.72 16.12
CA PHE A 260 -10.24 2.51 15.92
C PHE A 260 -11.03 1.47 15.11
N ASP A 261 -12.29 1.24 15.46
CA ASP A 261 -13.16 0.27 14.80
C ASP A 261 -13.51 0.66 13.36
N ALA A 262 -13.62 1.96 13.07
CA ALA A 262 -13.79 2.47 11.70
C ALA A 262 -12.57 2.15 10.82
N MET A 263 -11.35 2.31 11.36
CA MET A 263 -10.10 1.96 10.67
C MET A 263 -10.01 0.45 10.41
N VAL A 264 -10.26 -0.36 11.44
CA VAL A 264 -10.30 -1.83 11.32
C VAL A 264 -11.35 -2.23 10.29
N GLY A 265 -12.52 -1.60 10.28
CA GLY A 265 -13.62 -2.03 9.40
C GLY A 265 -13.37 -1.71 7.94
N LYS A 266 -12.82 -0.54 7.65
CA LYS A 266 -12.34 -0.22 6.29
C LYS A 266 -11.22 -1.17 5.85
N SER A 267 -10.30 -1.52 6.76
CA SER A 267 -9.22 -2.47 6.47
C SER A 267 -9.76 -3.88 6.23
N THR A 268 -10.73 -4.37 7.02
CA THR A 268 -11.40 -5.66 6.80
C THR A 268 -12.13 -5.70 5.46
N MET A 269 -12.87 -4.64 5.12
CA MET A 269 -13.54 -4.52 3.82
C MET A 269 -12.55 -4.59 2.65
N LEU A 270 -11.40 -3.91 2.77
CA LEU A 270 -10.34 -3.94 1.77
C LEU A 270 -9.80 -5.37 1.55
N MET A 271 -9.56 -6.11 2.65
CA MET A 271 -9.11 -7.49 2.58
C MET A 271 -10.15 -8.40 1.90
N ILE A 272 -11.44 -8.24 2.24
CA ILE A 272 -12.53 -9.02 1.63
C ILE A 272 -12.61 -8.74 0.13
N ASN A 273 -12.55 -7.47 -0.28
CA ASN A 273 -12.61 -7.09 -1.68
C ASN A 273 -11.45 -7.71 -2.48
N GLN A 274 -10.23 -7.70 -1.93
CA GLN A 274 -9.06 -8.30 -2.57
C GLN A 274 -9.15 -9.83 -2.64
N LEU A 275 -9.56 -10.50 -1.56
CA LEU A 275 -9.69 -11.96 -1.51
C LEU A 275 -10.75 -12.50 -2.48
N THR A 276 -11.81 -11.74 -2.69
CA THR A 276 -12.95 -12.13 -3.53
C THR A 276 -12.85 -11.59 -4.96
N ALA A 277 -11.85 -10.76 -5.25
CA ALA A 277 -11.76 -9.97 -6.48
C ALA A 277 -13.07 -9.21 -6.82
N THR A 278 -13.83 -8.80 -5.79
CA THR A 278 -15.16 -8.18 -5.92
C THR A 278 -15.21 -6.90 -5.10
N GLN A 279 -15.71 -5.80 -5.68
CA GLN A 279 -15.94 -4.55 -4.93
C GLN A 279 -17.35 -4.56 -4.34
N PHE A 280 -17.45 -4.87 -3.05
CA PHE A 280 -18.72 -4.83 -2.34
C PHE A 280 -19.14 -3.39 -2.01
N SER A 281 -20.45 -3.16 -1.96
CA SER A 281 -21.00 -1.92 -1.42
C SER A 281 -20.70 -1.82 0.07
N ALA A 282 -20.39 -0.61 0.55
CA ALA A 282 -20.15 -0.38 1.97
C ALA A 282 -21.36 -0.72 2.87
N VAL A 283 -22.56 -0.76 2.29
CA VAL A 283 -23.82 -1.12 2.98
C VAL A 283 -24.28 -2.55 2.69
N ASP A 284 -23.45 -3.38 2.07
CA ASP A 284 -23.75 -4.80 1.88
C ASP A 284 -23.97 -5.46 3.26
N PRO A 285 -25.15 -6.04 3.56
CA PRO A 285 -25.46 -6.52 4.90
C PRO A 285 -24.55 -7.65 5.38
N LEU A 286 -24.07 -8.53 4.49
CA LEU A 286 -23.22 -9.64 4.88
C LEU A 286 -21.80 -9.15 5.17
N VAL A 287 -21.24 -8.35 4.26
CA VAL A 287 -19.86 -7.87 4.37
C VAL A 287 -19.73 -6.80 5.47
N SER A 288 -20.71 -5.89 5.59
CA SER A 288 -20.70 -4.87 6.64
C SER A 288 -20.93 -5.45 8.04
N SER A 289 -21.70 -6.54 8.19
CA SER A 289 -21.86 -7.22 9.49
C SER A 289 -20.56 -7.80 10.01
N VAL A 290 -19.68 -8.27 9.13
CA VAL A 290 -18.34 -8.77 9.48
C VAL A 290 -17.34 -7.63 9.60
N SER A 291 -17.38 -6.66 8.68
CA SER A 291 -16.39 -5.58 8.62
C SER A 291 -16.61 -4.52 9.69
N TYR A 292 -17.85 -4.12 9.99
CA TYR A 292 -18.18 -3.03 10.92
C TYR A 292 -19.09 -3.46 12.08
N GLY A 293 -19.72 -4.63 11.97
CA GLY A 293 -20.58 -5.20 13.01
C GLY A 293 -19.89 -6.26 13.87
N ASN A 294 -20.69 -6.90 14.71
CA ASN A 294 -20.24 -7.98 15.60
C ASN A 294 -20.32 -9.37 14.96
N GLY A 295 -20.32 -9.45 13.62
CA GLY A 295 -20.49 -10.71 12.90
C GLY A 295 -21.90 -11.31 13.02
N CYS A 296 -22.93 -10.47 13.21
CA CYS A 296 -24.33 -10.91 13.26
C CYS A 296 -25.20 -10.06 12.34
N LEU A 297 -26.12 -10.70 11.63
CA LEU A 297 -27.21 -10.07 10.92
C LEU A 297 -28.53 -10.50 11.57
N ASN A 298 -29.10 -9.62 12.39
CA ASN A 298 -30.15 -9.98 13.35
C ASN A 298 -29.70 -11.19 14.20
N ASP A 299 -30.48 -12.28 14.21
CA ASP A 299 -30.19 -13.49 14.98
C ASP A 299 -29.25 -14.47 14.26
N LEU A 300 -28.72 -14.12 13.07
CA LEU A 300 -27.84 -14.99 12.27
C LEU A 300 -26.37 -14.60 12.44
N GLY A 301 -25.54 -15.52 12.93
CA GLY A 301 -24.09 -15.37 12.94
C GLY A 301 -23.48 -15.50 11.54
N ILE A 302 -22.58 -14.58 11.19
CA ILE A 302 -21.86 -14.52 9.91
C ILE A 302 -20.37 -14.44 10.20
N GLN A 303 -19.61 -15.32 9.56
CA GLN A 303 -18.15 -15.32 9.61
C GLN A 303 -17.61 -15.47 8.20
N LEU A 304 -16.53 -14.74 7.91
CA LEU A 304 -15.77 -14.88 6.67
C LEU A 304 -14.33 -15.20 7.05
N THR A 305 -13.85 -16.36 6.60
CA THR A 305 -12.48 -16.81 6.86
C THR A 305 -11.70 -16.90 5.55
N PRO A 306 -10.58 -16.18 5.41
CA PRO A 306 -9.67 -16.34 4.28
C PRO A 306 -9.15 -17.79 4.20
N SER A 307 -9.04 -18.33 2.98
CA SER A 307 -8.43 -19.65 2.74
C SER A 307 -6.89 -19.64 2.81
N ILE A 308 -6.31 -18.45 2.96
CA ILE A 308 -4.87 -18.21 3.05
C ILE A 308 -4.58 -17.28 4.23
N PRO A 309 -3.40 -17.37 4.87
CA PRO A 309 -3.02 -16.48 5.97
C PRO A 309 -3.02 -15.00 5.57
N ILE A 310 -3.24 -14.14 6.55
CA ILE A 310 -3.02 -12.69 6.44
C ILE A 310 -1.60 -12.39 6.94
N VAL A 311 -0.79 -11.72 6.14
CA VAL A 311 0.50 -11.16 6.58
C VAL A 311 0.40 -9.64 6.55
N ALA A 312 0.55 -9.00 7.70
CA ALA A 312 0.46 -7.55 7.84
C ALA A 312 1.84 -6.94 8.08
N VAL A 313 2.19 -5.92 7.30
CA VAL A 313 3.45 -5.18 7.39
C VAL A 313 3.20 -3.67 7.40
N GLY A 314 4.25 -2.90 7.68
CA GLY A 314 4.19 -1.45 7.85
C GLY A 314 3.99 -1.03 9.31
N GLY A 315 4.32 0.23 9.61
CA GLY A 315 4.43 0.72 10.99
C GLY A 315 3.17 0.45 11.86
N PRO A 316 1.95 0.73 11.37
CA PRO A 316 0.73 0.49 12.13
C PRO A 316 0.19 -0.95 12.08
N ALA A 317 0.84 -1.91 11.40
CA ALA A 317 0.31 -3.26 11.25
C ALA A 317 0.05 -3.95 12.59
N ALA A 318 1.02 -3.91 13.50
CA ALA A 318 0.92 -4.53 14.83
C ALA A 318 -0.25 -3.97 15.67
N VAL A 319 -0.70 -2.75 15.37
CA VAL A 319 -1.75 -2.05 16.11
C VAL A 319 -3.13 -2.44 15.61
N PHE A 320 -3.35 -2.47 14.29
CA PHE A 320 -4.67 -2.65 13.70
C PHE A 320 -4.97 -4.09 13.24
N TYR A 321 -3.98 -4.78 12.66
CA TYR A 321 -4.21 -6.05 11.99
C TYR A 321 -4.55 -7.24 12.91
N PRO A 322 -4.21 -7.27 14.21
CA PRO A 322 -4.78 -8.27 15.11
C PRO A 322 -6.31 -8.18 15.21
N SER A 323 -6.88 -6.97 15.13
CA SER A 323 -8.34 -6.78 15.13
C SER A 323 -8.96 -7.10 13.77
N VAL A 324 -8.26 -6.81 12.67
CA VAL A 324 -8.69 -7.21 11.31
C VAL A 324 -8.74 -8.73 11.20
N GLY A 325 -7.70 -9.44 11.65
CA GLY A 325 -7.66 -10.91 11.68
C GLY A 325 -8.82 -11.49 12.49
N LYS A 326 -9.09 -10.95 13.69
CA LYS A 326 -10.24 -11.37 14.51
C LYS A 326 -11.58 -11.24 13.78
N ARG A 327 -11.81 -10.13 13.04
CA ARG A 327 -13.04 -9.97 12.23
C ARG A 327 -13.11 -10.98 11.09
N LEU A 328 -11.97 -11.41 10.57
CA LEU A 328 -11.84 -12.43 9.52
C LEU A 328 -11.60 -13.85 10.06
N ASN A 329 -11.83 -14.07 11.36
CA ASN A 329 -11.70 -15.37 12.01
C ASN A 329 -10.35 -16.07 11.67
N VAL A 330 -9.26 -15.32 11.72
CA VAL A 330 -7.88 -15.79 11.47
C VAL A 330 -6.90 -14.98 12.29
N ASP A 331 -5.80 -15.58 12.73
CA ASP A 331 -4.70 -14.82 13.33
C ASP A 331 -3.85 -14.18 12.23
N ALA A 332 -3.79 -12.84 12.22
CA ALA A 332 -2.94 -12.12 11.30
C ALA A 332 -1.47 -12.28 11.72
N VAL A 333 -0.62 -12.72 10.79
CA VAL A 333 0.83 -12.83 10.98
C VAL A 333 1.44 -11.45 10.82
N ILE A 334 2.04 -10.95 11.89
CA ILE A 334 2.83 -9.71 11.87
C ILE A 334 4.27 -10.13 12.17
N PRO A 335 5.14 -10.24 11.16
CA PRO A 335 6.48 -10.72 11.37
C PRO A 335 7.36 -9.68 12.07
N ASP A 336 8.47 -10.12 12.65
CA ASP A 336 9.47 -9.22 13.22
C ASP A 336 10.00 -8.26 12.13
N ASN A 337 10.21 -6.99 12.49
CA ASN A 337 10.64 -5.92 11.58
C ASN A 337 9.62 -5.60 10.46
N ALA A 338 8.34 -5.91 10.67
CA ALA A 338 7.23 -5.57 9.78
C ALA A 338 7.24 -4.10 9.33
N GLU A 339 7.66 -3.18 10.19
CA GLU A 339 7.73 -1.74 9.93
C GLU A 339 8.74 -1.33 8.84
N VAL A 340 9.71 -2.19 8.53
CA VAL A 340 10.74 -1.98 7.50
C VAL A 340 10.71 -3.05 6.39
N ALA A 341 9.62 -3.81 6.28
CA ALA A 341 9.46 -4.87 5.28
C ALA A 341 9.76 -4.40 3.85
N ASN A 342 9.33 -3.17 3.50
CA ASN A 342 9.62 -2.55 2.20
C ASN A 342 11.13 -2.46 1.89
N ALA A 343 11.91 -1.96 2.85
CA ALA A 343 13.35 -1.80 2.71
C ALA A 343 14.06 -3.16 2.65
N ILE A 344 13.59 -4.12 3.46
CA ILE A 344 14.09 -5.50 3.43
C ILE A 344 13.84 -6.13 2.06
N GLY A 345 12.61 -6.00 1.54
CA GLY A 345 12.24 -6.50 0.22
C GLY A 345 13.07 -5.89 -0.92
N ALA A 346 13.38 -4.60 -0.83
CA ALA A 346 14.28 -3.95 -1.78
C ALA A 346 15.72 -4.50 -1.70
N ALA A 347 16.20 -4.84 -0.50
CA ALA A 347 17.54 -5.36 -0.28
C ALA A 347 17.72 -6.81 -0.75
N ILE A 348 16.68 -7.65 -0.61
CA ILE A 348 16.73 -9.08 -0.99
C ILE A 348 16.18 -9.36 -2.39
N GLY A 349 15.77 -8.32 -3.12
CA GLY A 349 15.15 -8.45 -4.43
C GLY A 349 16.00 -9.30 -5.40
N ARG A 350 15.32 -10.11 -6.22
CA ARG A 350 15.96 -10.98 -7.22
C ARG A 350 15.79 -10.39 -8.61
N ILE A 351 16.76 -10.62 -9.48
CA ILE A 351 16.64 -10.33 -10.91
C ILE A 351 15.70 -11.39 -11.49
N LYS A 352 14.64 -10.96 -12.19
CA LYS A 352 13.69 -11.83 -12.85
C LYS A 352 13.62 -11.47 -14.33
N ILE A 353 13.88 -12.45 -15.19
CA ILE A 353 13.84 -12.27 -16.64
C ILE A 353 12.96 -13.36 -17.23
N ARG A 354 11.98 -12.95 -18.04
CA ARG A 354 11.13 -13.87 -18.78
C ARG A 354 11.28 -13.61 -20.27
N LYS A 355 11.42 -14.69 -21.05
CA LYS A 355 11.44 -14.64 -22.50
C LYS A 355 10.62 -15.80 -23.05
N SER A 356 9.86 -15.55 -24.11
CA SER A 356 9.23 -16.57 -24.92
C SER A 356 9.78 -16.55 -26.35
N ILE A 357 9.83 -17.73 -26.95
CA ILE A 357 10.13 -17.96 -28.35
C ILE A 357 8.95 -18.74 -28.93
N GLU A 358 8.42 -18.25 -30.04
CA GLU A 358 7.34 -18.91 -30.78
C GLU A 358 7.93 -19.83 -31.85
N ILE A 359 7.28 -20.97 -32.05
CA ILE A 359 7.57 -21.95 -33.09
C ILE A 359 6.34 -22.09 -33.96
N THR A 360 6.50 -22.02 -35.27
CA THR A 360 5.41 -22.19 -36.25
C THR A 360 5.79 -23.19 -37.32
N SER A 361 4.87 -24.09 -37.69
CA SER A 361 5.04 -24.99 -38.83
C SER A 361 5.11 -24.24 -40.15
N VAL A 362 5.84 -24.78 -41.12
CA VAL A 362 5.96 -24.25 -42.48
C VAL A 362 5.26 -25.17 -43.47
N ASP A 363 4.55 -24.60 -44.46
CA ASP A 363 3.80 -25.36 -45.47
C ASP A 363 4.67 -26.33 -46.28
N SER A 364 5.96 -26.01 -46.47
CA SER A 364 6.94 -26.86 -47.16
C SER A 364 7.51 -28.00 -46.30
N GLY A 365 7.04 -28.15 -45.06
CA GLY A 365 7.62 -29.00 -44.04
C GLY A 365 8.69 -28.28 -43.21
N GLY A 366 8.83 -28.69 -41.95
CA GLY A 366 9.72 -28.08 -40.96
C GLY A 366 9.06 -26.98 -40.13
N TYR A 367 9.89 -26.27 -39.36
CA TYR A 367 9.48 -25.36 -38.30
C TYR A 367 10.36 -24.09 -38.30
N HIS A 368 9.73 -22.93 -38.12
CA HIS A 368 10.41 -21.67 -37.86
C HIS A 368 10.41 -21.35 -36.37
N ILE A 369 11.58 -21.01 -35.83
CA ILE A 369 11.81 -20.58 -34.46
C ILE A 369 12.04 -19.07 -34.47
N HIS A 370 11.10 -18.30 -33.90
CA HIS A 370 11.10 -16.83 -33.97
C HIS A 370 11.96 -16.23 -32.84
N HIS A 371 13.23 -15.98 -33.13
CA HIS A 371 14.19 -15.39 -32.18
C HIS A 371 14.96 -14.22 -32.82
N GLN A 372 15.00 -13.05 -32.15
CA GLN A 372 15.78 -11.87 -32.58
C GLN A 372 15.52 -11.39 -34.03
N GLY A 373 14.32 -11.59 -34.56
CA GLY A 373 13.88 -11.03 -35.85
C GLY A 373 14.29 -11.83 -37.10
N ILE A 374 15.19 -12.81 -36.98
CA ILE A 374 15.53 -13.75 -38.07
C ILE A 374 15.17 -15.17 -37.63
N PRO A 375 14.16 -15.81 -38.26
CA PRO A 375 13.75 -17.14 -37.85
C PRO A 375 14.83 -18.20 -38.11
N VAL A 376 15.08 -19.06 -37.13
CA VAL A 376 15.90 -20.28 -37.30
C VAL A 376 15.00 -21.39 -37.83
N PHE A 377 15.48 -22.16 -38.81
CA PHE A 377 14.72 -23.26 -39.41
C PHE A 377 15.16 -24.61 -38.84
N ALA A 378 14.19 -25.44 -38.45
CA ALA A 378 14.39 -26.81 -37.99
C ALA A 378 13.52 -27.77 -38.82
N ILE A 379 14.03 -28.98 -39.08
CA ILE A 379 13.35 -29.94 -39.96
C ILE A 379 12.29 -30.74 -39.20
N ASP A 380 12.56 -31.08 -37.94
CA ASP A 380 11.66 -31.86 -37.09
C ASP A 380 11.24 -31.11 -35.82
N SER A 381 10.12 -31.55 -35.23
CA SER A 381 9.51 -30.86 -34.08
C SER A 381 10.33 -30.99 -32.80
N ALA A 382 11.11 -32.06 -32.66
CA ALA A 382 11.94 -32.28 -31.48
C ALA A 382 13.15 -31.35 -31.50
N ASP A 383 13.83 -31.24 -32.65
CA ASP A 383 14.92 -30.30 -32.92
C ASP A 383 14.44 -28.85 -32.77
N ALA A 384 13.26 -28.52 -33.30
CA ALA A 384 12.69 -27.17 -33.15
C ALA A 384 12.50 -26.77 -31.67
N LEU A 385 11.94 -27.67 -30.85
CA LEU A 385 11.73 -27.45 -29.42
C LEU A 385 13.03 -27.43 -28.63
N GLU A 386 13.99 -28.29 -28.99
CA GLU A 386 15.33 -28.34 -28.40
C GLU A 386 16.07 -27.03 -28.63
N GLN A 387 16.14 -26.57 -29.88
CA GLN A 387 16.80 -25.32 -30.25
C GLN A 387 16.13 -24.11 -29.61
N ALA A 388 14.79 -24.04 -29.62
CA ALA A 388 14.06 -22.97 -28.95
C ALA A 388 14.36 -22.94 -27.45
N ARG A 389 14.47 -24.12 -26.80
CA ARG A 389 14.85 -24.24 -25.39
C ARG A 389 16.26 -23.70 -25.13
N ILE A 390 17.24 -24.09 -25.95
CA ILE A 390 18.62 -23.61 -25.82
C ILE A 390 18.70 -22.10 -26.00
N LEU A 391 18.05 -21.55 -27.03
CA LEU A 391 18.07 -20.13 -27.34
C LEU A 391 17.41 -19.29 -26.25
N VAL A 392 16.25 -19.72 -25.74
CA VAL A 392 15.54 -18.98 -24.69
C VAL A 392 16.33 -19.02 -23.38
N THR A 393 16.92 -20.16 -23.02
CA THR A 393 17.76 -20.29 -21.81
C THR A 393 19.01 -19.40 -21.90
N ALA A 394 19.74 -19.48 -23.03
CA ALA A 394 20.92 -18.65 -23.24
C ALA A 394 20.60 -17.16 -23.16
N TYR A 395 19.44 -16.75 -23.70
CA TYR A 395 18.99 -15.36 -23.62
C TYR A 395 18.73 -14.91 -22.18
N VAL A 396 17.94 -15.67 -21.40
CA VAL A 396 17.58 -15.26 -20.04
C VAL A 396 18.79 -15.26 -19.10
N GLU A 397 19.71 -16.23 -19.24
CA GLU A 397 20.96 -16.28 -18.46
C GLU A 397 21.95 -15.19 -18.86
N GLY A 398 22.09 -14.91 -20.16
CA GLY A 398 22.93 -13.83 -20.66
C GLY A 398 22.45 -12.47 -20.13
N ARG A 399 21.13 -12.25 -20.21
CA ARG A 399 20.54 -11.00 -19.73
C ARG A 399 20.57 -10.89 -18.20
N ALA A 400 20.48 -12.00 -17.47
CA ALA A 400 20.66 -12.01 -16.02
C ALA A 400 22.07 -11.54 -15.65
N ARG A 401 23.10 -12.06 -16.33
CA ARG A 401 24.50 -11.65 -16.13
C ARG A 401 24.74 -10.18 -16.46
N GLU A 402 24.17 -9.68 -17.56
CA GLU A 402 24.25 -8.25 -17.91
C GLU A 402 23.62 -7.33 -16.86
N MET A 403 22.57 -7.81 -16.18
CA MET A 403 21.93 -7.09 -15.07
C MET A 403 22.66 -7.26 -13.73
N GLY A 404 23.85 -7.89 -13.72
CA GLY A 404 24.63 -8.14 -12.52
C GLY A 404 24.19 -9.38 -11.73
N GLY A 405 23.53 -10.34 -12.37
CA GLY A 405 23.11 -11.61 -11.76
C GLY A 405 24.25 -12.63 -11.63
N GLY A 406 24.30 -13.31 -10.49
CA GLY A 406 25.24 -14.38 -10.18
C GLY A 406 24.64 -15.77 -10.44
N SER A 407 24.17 -16.44 -9.39
CA SER A 407 23.53 -17.76 -9.49
C SER A 407 22.13 -17.64 -10.10
N THR A 408 21.89 -18.41 -11.16
CA THR A 408 20.66 -18.42 -11.95
C THR A 408 19.89 -19.72 -11.79
N GLU A 409 18.60 -19.62 -11.49
CA GLU A 409 17.63 -20.71 -11.57
C GLU A 409 16.75 -20.46 -12.81
N VAL A 410 16.69 -21.41 -13.74
CA VAL A 410 15.89 -21.28 -14.96
C VAL A 410 14.78 -22.33 -14.96
N SER A 411 13.54 -21.87 -15.04
CA SER A 411 12.37 -22.72 -15.28
C SER A 411 11.90 -22.56 -16.72
N ILE A 412 11.42 -23.65 -17.32
CA ILE A 412 11.02 -23.69 -18.72
C ILE A 412 9.62 -24.28 -18.80
N GLN A 413 8.75 -23.60 -19.54
CA GLN A 413 7.39 -24.03 -19.83
C GLN A 413 7.21 -24.11 -21.35
N ILE A 414 6.59 -25.19 -21.80
CA ILE A 414 6.30 -25.43 -23.22
C ILE A 414 4.80 -25.58 -23.37
N GLU A 415 4.20 -24.70 -24.16
CA GLU A 415 2.81 -24.81 -24.59
C GLU A 415 2.80 -25.26 -26.05
N ARG A 416 2.09 -26.35 -26.34
CA ARG A 416 2.02 -26.95 -27.68
C ARG A 416 0.60 -26.87 -28.22
N VAL A 417 0.50 -26.60 -29.51
CA VAL A 417 -0.71 -26.73 -30.30
C VAL A 417 -0.45 -27.84 -31.32
N ASP A 418 -1.11 -28.96 -31.13
CA ASP A 418 -0.94 -30.18 -31.91
C ASP A 418 -2.21 -30.47 -32.75
N LEU A 419 -2.03 -31.04 -33.94
CA LEU A 419 -3.10 -31.59 -34.78
C LEU A 419 -3.76 -32.77 -34.05
N PRO A 420 -5.10 -32.85 -34.04
CA PRO A 420 -5.82 -34.02 -33.55
C PRO A 420 -5.41 -35.30 -34.31
N ASP A 421 -5.39 -36.43 -33.61
CA ASP A 421 -5.24 -37.78 -34.18
C ASP A 421 -3.92 -38.07 -34.95
N MET A 422 -2.87 -37.29 -34.69
CA MET A 422 -1.51 -37.49 -35.22
C MET A 422 -0.53 -37.87 -34.11
N ASP A 423 0.53 -38.58 -34.48
CA ASP A 423 1.61 -38.92 -33.56
C ASP A 423 2.37 -37.65 -33.11
N ARG A 424 2.79 -37.59 -31.83
CA ARG A 424 3.30 -36.36 -31.17
C ARG A 424 4.50 -35.71 -31.87
N THR A 425 5.20 -36.47 -32.70
CA THR A 425 6.38 -36.04 -33.48
C THR A 425 6.01 -35.30 -34.75
N ARG A 426 4.80 -35.51 -35.29
CA ARG A 426 4.29 -34.91 -36.54
C ARG A 426 3.05 -34.05 -36.35
N SER A 427 2.50 -34.02 -35.13
CA SER A 427 1.29 -33.26 -34.82
C SER A 427 1.56 -31.76 -34.60
N LEU A 428 2.80 -31.33 -34.33
CA LEU A 428 3.06 -29.96 -33.90
C LEU A 428 2.71 -28.93 -35.01
N ILE A 429 1.80 -28.00 -34.71
CA ILE A 429 1.45 -26.84 -35.55
C ILE A 429 2.21 -25.61 -35.06
N ALA A 430 2.12 -25.35 -33.77
CA ALA A 430 2.79 -24.24 -33.13
C ALA A 430 3.17 -24.60 -31.70
N ALA A 431 4.22 -23.97 -31.19
CA ALA A 431 4.56 -24.04 -29.77
C ALA A 431 5.11 -22.71 -29.27
N THR A 432 4.89 -22.45 -28.00
CA THR A 432 5.52 -21.35 -27.28
C THR A 432 6.43 -21.94 -26.22
N VAL A 433 7.74 -21.70 -26.36
CA VAL A 433 8.74 -22.07 -25.36
C VAL A 433 9.06 -20.83 -24.54
N SER A 434 8.67 -20.83 -23.27
CA SER A 434 8.94 -19.75 -22.33
C SER A 434 9.99 -20.18 -21.31
N ALA A 435 10.98 -19.33 -21.06
CA ALA A 435 11.88 -19.46 -19.92
C ALA A 435 11.73 -18.28 -18.96
N GLU A 436 11.81 -18.59 -17.68
CA GLU A 436 11.88 -17.64 -16.58
C GLU A 436 13.16 -17.90 -15.80
N CYS A 437 14.01 -16.88 -15.70
CA CYS A 437 15.22 -16.91 -14.90
C CYS A 437 15.04 -16.06 -13.65
N LEU A 438 15.35 -16.65 -12.49
CA LEU A 438 15.51 -15.97 -11.22
C LEU A 438 16.99 -15.98 -10.85
N SER A 439 17.56 -14.81 -10.58
CA SER A 439 18.97 -14.67 -10.23
C SER A 439 19.15 -13.79 -9.01
N ASN A 440 20.08 -14.17 -8.13
CA ASN A 440 20.55 -13.27 -7.08
C ASN A 440 21.52 -12.25 -7.68
N PRO A 441 21.48 -10.97 -7.28
CA PRO A 441 22.49 -10.00 -7.68
C PRO A 441 23.87 -10.40 -7.13
N VAL A 442 24.93 -10.13 -7.88
CA VAL A 442 26.31 -10.19 -7.40
C VAL A 442 26.54 -8.96 -6.53
N LEU A 443 26.72 -9.18 -5.22
CA LEU A 443 26.99 -8.13 -4.24
C LEU A 443 28.42 -7.63 -4.32
#